data_AF-A0A0M4VBR0-F1
#
_entry.id   AF-A0A0M4VBR0-F1
#
_cell.length_a   1.000
_cell.length_b   1.000
_cell.length_c   1.000
_cell.angle_alpha   90.00
_cell.angle_beta   90.00
_cell.angle_gamma   90.00
#
_symmetry.space_group_name_H-M   'P 1'
#
loop_
_entity.id
_entity.type
_entity.pdbx_description
1 polymer ?
#
loop_
_entity_poly.entity_id
_entity_poly.type
_entity_poly.pdbx_seq_one_letter_code
_entity_poly.pdbx_strand_id
1 'polypeptide(L)'
;AVVSPAVGPENLAKFAEGIRERTGETLDALPLNQTFDWVDRVSIELTTQMLATLFDFPWDERRKLTHWSDTATAMTGYVSAAERAAGMGELQECAAYFSRMWNERVNAEPRPGLISMLAHSEAFRNMPPQEFLGTLILLIVGGNDTTRNSMTGGLLALNTYPEQYRKLCANPNLVESLIPEIIRWQTPVMSMRRTALEDAELGGKIIRKGEKLVMWYYSGNRDEEVIENAEELVIDRPRPRQHLSFGFGIHRCMGNR
;
A
#
# COMPACT_ATOMS: atom_id res chain seq x y z
N ALA A 1 5.72 -5.58 -15.04
CA ALA A 1 5.88 -4.82 -16.30
C ALA A 1 4.55 -4.25 -16.77
N VAL A 2 3.52 -5.08 -17.01
CA VAL A 2 2.24 -4.63 -17.61
C VAL A 2 1.59 -3.45 -16.89
N VAL A 3 1.52 -3.47 -15.56
CA VAL A 3 0.91 -2.39 -14.77
C VAL A 3 1.88 -1.28 -14.36
N SER A 4 3.18 -1.42 -14.65
CA SER A 4 4.20 -0.42 -14.27
C SER A 4 3.97 0.96 -14.90
N PRO A 5 3.45 1.10 -16.13
CA PRO A 5 3.13 2.42 -16.70
C PRO A 5 2.08 3.20 -15.90
N ALA A 6 1.26 2.55 -15.06
CA ALA A 6 0.27 3.22 -14.22
C ALA A 6 0.92 4.25 -13.27
N VAL A 7 2.16 4.02 -12.87
CA VAL A 7 2.95 4.93 -12.00
C VAL A 7 4.07 5.64 -12.78
N GLY A 8 3.93 5.75 -14.10
CA GLY A 8 4.84 6.54 -14.94
C GLY A 8 4.74 8.04 -14.64
N PRO A 9 5.77 8.85 -14.95
CA PRO A 9 5.82 10.28 -14.62
C PRO A 9 4.59 11.09 -15.07
N GLU A 10 4.07 10.80 -16.26
CA GLU A 10 2.89 11.48 -16.81
C GLU A 10 1.63 11.19 -15.98
N ASN A 11 1.43 9.93 -15.58
CA ASN A 11 0.28 9.54 -14.75
C ASN A 11 0.40 10.10 -13.34
N LEU A 12 1.62 10.08 -12.75
CA LEU A 12 1.86 10.69 -11.44
C LEU A 12 1.56 12.19 -11.43
N ALA A 13 1.90 12.93 -12.49
CA ALA A 13 1.56 14.34 -12.61
C ALA A 13 0.04 14.57 -12.62
N LYS A 14 -0.72 13.76 -13.37
CA LYS A 14 -2.19 13.80 -13.39
C LYS A 14 -2.79 13.45 -12.03
N PHE A 15 -2.23 12.46 -11.34
CA PHE A 15 -2.69 12.10 -10.00
C PHE A 15 -2.41 13.18 -8.96
N ALA A 16 -1.29 13.88 -9.06
CA ALA A 16 -0.91 14.91 -8.09
C ALA A 16 -1.96 16.04 -7.98
N GLU A 17 -2.57 16.45 -9.08
CA GLU A 17 -3.65 17.45 -9.08
C GLU A 17 -4.89 16.94 -8.35
N GLY A 18 -5.40 15.77 -8.75
CA GLY A 18 -6.59 15.18 -8.13
C GLY A 18 -6.37 14.76 -6.69
N ILE A 19 -5.16 14.33 -6.30
CA ILE A 19 -4.82 14.04 -4.89
C ILE A 19 -4.86 15.33 -4.08
N ARG A 20 -4.31 16.43 -4.60
CA ARG A 20 -4.27 17.73 -3.90
C ARG A 20 -5.67 18.27 -3.64
N GLU A 21 -6.53 18.27 -4.66
CA GLU A 21 -7.93 18.70 -4.56
C GLU A 21 -8.67 17.89 -3.49
N ARG A 22 -8.67 16.57 -3.64
CA ARG A 22 -9.36 15.65 -2.71
C ARG A 22 -8.82 15.70 -1.29
N THR A 23 -7.51 15.92 -1.13
CA THR A 23 -6.90 16.14 0.20
C THR A 23 -7.44 17.42 0.83
N GLY A 24 -7.52 18.52 0.06
CA GLY A 24 -8.11 19.77 0.53
C GLY A 24 -9.55 19.58 0.98
N GLU A 25 -10.40 19.03 0.10
CA GLU A 25 -11.82 18.77 0.40
C GLU A 25 -12.01 17.88 1.65
N THR A 26 -11.22 16.81 1.76
CA THR A 26 -11.30 15.89 2.89
C THR A 26 -10.92 16.57 4.19
N LEU A 27 -9.85 17.37 4.20
CA LEU A 27 -9.39 18.09 5.40
C LEU A 27 -10.35 19.25 5.77
N ASP A 28 -10.88 19.98 4.79
CA ASP A 28 -11.83 21.08 4.99
C ASP A 28 -13.18 20.59 5.56
N ALA A 29 -13.55 19.33 5.30
CA ALA A 29 -14.76 18.71 5.83
C ALA A 29 -14.61 18.16 7.26
N LEU A 30 -13.41 18.20 7.86
CA LEU A 30 -13.19 17.70 9.22
C LEU A 30 -13.81 18.63 10.27
N PRO A 31 -14.42 18.10 11.33
CA PRO A 31 -15.03 18.93 12.36
C PRO A 31 -13.97 19.65 13.19
N LEU A 32 -14.14 20.95 13.39
CA LEU A 32 -13.26 21.74 14.26
C LEU A 32 -13.66 21.57 15.73
N ASN A 33 -12.66 21.44 16.61
CA ASN A 33 -12.84 21.31 18.06
C ASN A 33 -13.72 20.12 18.50
N GLN A 34 -13.79 19.07 17.68
CA GLN A 34 -14.48 17.83 18.00
C GLN A 34 -13.57 16.64 17.73
N THR A 35 -13.67 15.62 18.57
CA THR A 35 -12.97 14.35 18.34
C THR A 35 -13.60 13.63 17.15
N PHE A 36 -12.77 13.12 16.26
CA PHE A 36 -13.17 12.27 15.15
C PHE A 36 -12.14 11.15 14.92
N ASP A 37 -12.53 10.14 14.17
CA ASP A 37 -11.63 9.05 13.78
C ASP A 37 -10.86 9.44 12.51
N TRP A 38 -9.55 9.68 12.66
CA TRP A 38 -8.64 9.99 11.55
C TRP A 38 -8.53 8.84 10.54
N VAL A 39 -8.59 7.59 11.02
CA VAL A 39 -8.44 6.42 10.16
C VAL A 39 -9.59 6.39 9.17
N ASP A 40 -10.84 6.50 9.63
CA ASP A 40 -12.01 6.48 8.74
C ASP A 40 -12.12 7.73 7.87
N ARG A 41 -11.96 8.92 8.48
CA ARG A 41 -12.27 10.21 7.82
C ARG A 41 -11.15 10.71 6.91
N VAL A 42 -9.92 10.24 7.08
CA VAL A 42 -8.76 10.72 6.31
C VAL A 42 -8.02 9.57 5.64
N SER A 43 -7.44 8.65 6.43
CA SER A 43 -6.57 7.60 5.89
C SER A 43 -7.31 6.67 4.92
N ILE A 44 -8.47 6.14 5.33
CA ILE A 44 -9.30 5.27 4.48
C ILE A 44 -9.89 6.07 3.33
N GLU A 45 -10.46 7.25 3.59
CA GLU A 45 -11.15 8.02 2.57
C GLU A 45 -10.22 8.37 1.41
N LEU A 46 -9.07 8.98 1.67
CA LEU A 46 -8.13 9.40 0.61
C LEU A 46 -7.51 8.22 -0.14
N THR A 47 -7.15 7.14 0.56
CA THR A 47 -6.58 5.95 -0.10
C THR A 47 -7.60 5.20 -0.93
N THR A 48 -8.86 5.15 -0.50
CA THR A 48 -9.96 4.53 -1.25
C THR A 48 -10.29 5.33 -2.50
N GLN A 49 -10.28 6.66 -2.43
CA GLN A 49 -10.46 7.53 -3.60
C GLN A 49 -9.33 7.33 -4.64
N MET A 50 -8.08 7.18 -4.18
CA MET A 50 -6.96 6.88 -5.06
C MET A 50 -7.11 5.49 -5.70
N LEU A 51 -7.51 4.48 -4.93
CA LEU A 51 -7.73 3.13 -5.43
C LEU A 51 -8.84 3.09 -6.48
N ALA A 52 -9.96 3.79 -6.23
CA ALA A 52 -11.03 3.92 -7.22
C ALA A 52 -10.55 4.55 -8.52
N THR A 53 -9.67 5.56 -8.44
CA THR A 53 -9.05 6.19 -9.61
C THR A 53 -8.15 5.20 -10.37
N LEU A 54 -7.30 4.44 -9.66
CA LEU A 54 -6.40 3.45 -10.28
C LEU A 54 -7.16 2.33 -10.99
N PHE A 55 -8.28 1.88 -10.42
CA PHE A 55 -9.09 0.81 -10.97
C PHE A 55 -10.15 1.30 -11.97
N ASP A 56 -10.34 2.62 -12.08
CA ASP A 56 -11.50 3.21 -12.76
C ASP A 56 -12.80 2.55 -12.28
N PHE A 57 -12.94 2.51 -10.95
CA PHE A 57 -14.01 1.87 -10.20
C PHE A 57 -15.15 2.87 -9.94
N PRO A 58 -16.43 2.44 -9.95
CA PRO A 58 -17.55 3.34 -9.67
C PRO A 58 -17.40 4.09 -8.35
N TRP A 59 -17.46 5.42 -8.43
CA TRP A 59 -17.09 6.30 -7.32
C TRP A 59 -17.96 6.10 -6.06
N ASP A 60 -19.26 5.92 -6.25
CA ASP A 60 -20.23 5.72 -5.16
C ASP A 60 -20.08 4.35 -4.48
N GLU A 61 -19.42 3.40 -5.15
CA GLU A 61 -19.19 2.04 -4.64
C GLU A 61 -17.77 1.85 -4.09
N ARG A 62 -16.91 2.87 -4.13
CA ARG A 62 -15.47 2.76 -3.85
C ARG A 62 -15.13 2.08 -2.52
N ARG A 63 -15.97 2.23 -1.49
CA ARG A 63 -15.76 1.59 -0.16
C ARG A 63 -15.85 0.05 -0.22
N LYS A 64 -16.39 -0.55 -1.28
CA LYS A 64 -16.26 -1.99 -1.54
C LYS A 64 -14.80 -2.43 -1.69
N LEU A 65 -13.96 -1.59 -2.30
CA LEU A 65 -12.53 -1.88 -2.44
C LEU A 65 -11.83 -1.97 -1.10
N THR A 66 -12.14 -1.05 -0.19
CA THR A 66 -11.66 -1.05 1.20
C THR A 66 -12.08 -2.32 1.92
N HIS A 67 -13.37 -2.66 1.82
CA HIS A 67 -13.92 -3.85 2.45
C HIS A 67 -13.23 -5.13 1.95
N TRP A 68 -13.12 -5.32 0.63
CA TRP A 68 -12.42 -6.49 0.07
C TRP A 68 -10.93 -6.53 0.44
N SER A 69 -10.28 -5.37 0.55
CA SER A 69 -8.90 -5.26 1.05
C SER A 69 -8.79 -5.78 2.47
N ASP A 70 -9.66 -5.30 3.36
CA ASP A 70 -9.64 -5.64 4.79
C ASP A 70 -9.97 -7.14 4.97
N THR A 71 -10.96 -7.67 4.24
CA THR A 71 -11.31 -9.10 4.23
C THR A 71 -10.13 -9.96 3.76
N ALA A 72 -9.46 -9.58 2.66
CA ALA A 72 -8.30 -10.32 2.16
C ALA A 72 -7.14 -10.34 3.17
N THR A 73 -6.84 -9.21 3.81
CA THR A 73 -5.78 -9.13 4.82
C THR A 73 -6.14 -9.93 6.07
N ALA A 74 -7.37 -9.86 6.56
CA ALA A 74 -7.83 -10.60 7.74
C ALA A 74 -7.62 -12.12 7.60
N MET A 75 -7.84 -12.67 6.40
CA MET A 75 -7.67 -14.10 6.11
C MET A 75 -6.22 -14.59 6.15
N THR A 76 -5.24 -13.68 6.11
CA THR A 76 -3.81 -14.02 6.24
C THR A 76 -3.38 -14.25 7.69
N GLY A 77 -4.18 -13.78 8.65
CA GLY A 77 -3.95 -13.97 10.09
C GLY A 77 -4.46 -15.30 10.64
N TYR A 78 -4.43 -15.40 11.97
CA TYR A 78 -5.01 -16.52 12.71
C TYR A 78 -6.54 -16.35 12.79
N VAL A 79 -7.24 -16.97 11.85
CA VAL A 79 -8.71 -16.99 11.78
C VAL A 79 -9.23 -18.42 11.85
N SER A 80 -10.43 -18.60 12.40
CA SER A 80 -11.15 -19.86 12.40
C SER A 80 -11.52 -20.31 10.98
N ALA A 81 -11.86 -21.60 10.82
CA ALA A 81 -12.31 -22.12 9.55
C ALA A 81 -13.61 -21.44 9.05
N ALA A 82 -14.50 -21.06 9.97
CA ALA A 82 -15.75 -20.37 9.65
C ALA A 82 -15.50 -18.95 9.15
N GLU A 83 -14.64 -18.18 9.82
CA GLU A 83 -14.25 -16.82 9.37
C GLU A 83 -13.55 -16.87 8.02
N ARG A 84 -12.67 -17.88 7.81
CA ARG A 84 -12.01 -18.09 6.51
C ARG A 84 -13.01 -18.42 5.40
N ALA A 85 -14.04 -19.21 5.69
CA ALA A 85 -15.09 -19.54 4.72
C ALA A 85 -15.97 -18.32 4.38
N ALA A 86 -16.33 -17.52 5.39
CA ALA A 86 -17.09 -16.28 5.19
C ALA A 86 -16.31 -15.26 4.34
N GLY A 87 -15.03 -15.01 4.67
CA GLY A 87 -14.18 -14.12 3.88
C GLY A 87 -13.98 -14.62 2.44
N MET A 88 -13.90 -15.93 2.22
CA MET A 88 -13.86 -16.48 0.86
C MET A 88 -15.15 -16.19 0.07
N GLY A 89 -16.32 -16.20 0.72
CA GLY A 89 -17.59 -15.82 0.10
C GLY A 89 -17.60 -14.36 -0.35
N GLU A 90 -17.13 -13.43 0.49
CA GLU A 90 -17.00 -12.01 0.12
C GLU A 90 -15.99 -11.79 -1.02
N LEU A 91 -14.87 -12.52 -1.02
CA LEU A 91 -13.89 -12.45 -2.10
C LEU A 91 -14.41 -13.04 -3.42
N GLN A 92 -15.40 -13.94 -3.38
CA GLN A 92 -16.11 -14.38 -4.59
C GLN A 92 -17.00 -13.28 -5.16
N GLU A 93 -17.62 -12.44 -4.32
CA GLU A 93 -18.35 -11.25 -4.79
C GLU A 93 -17.39 -10.26 -5.47
N CYS A 94 -16.24 -10.01 -4.86
CA CYS A 94 -15.15 -9.22 -5.46
C CYS A 94 -14.76 -9.78 -6.84
N ALA A 95 -14.51 -11.09 -6.92
CA ALA A 95 -14.16 -11.76 -8.17
C ALA A 95 -15.24 -11.60 -9.24
N ALA A 96 -16.51 -11.78 -8.88
CA ALA A 96 -17.65 -11.61 -9.80
C ALA A 96 -17.77 -10.16 -10.28
N TYR A 97 -17.56 -9.18 -9.39
CA TYR A 97 -17.59 -7.77 -9.73
C TYR A 97 -16.51 -7.40 -10.74
N PHE A 98 -15.26 -7.74 -10.45
CA PHE A 98 -14.16 -7.45 -11.36
C PHE A 98 -14.21 -8.27 -12.66
N SER A 99 -14.82 -9.44 -12.65
CA SER A 99 -15.08 -10.20 -13.88
C SER A 99 -16.05 -9.45 -14.81
N ARG A 100 -17.09 -8.80 -14.26
CA ARG A 100 -17.96 -7.94 -15.07
C ARG A 100 -17.20 -6.74 -15.64
N MET A 101 -16.45 -6.03 -14.80
CA MET A 101 -15.62 -4.91 -15.25
C MET A 101 -14.62 -5.35 -16.32
N TRP A 102 -13.98 -6.51 -16.16
CA TRP A 102 -13.07 -7.07 -17.15
C TRP A 102 -13.74 -7.29 -18.50
N ASN A 103 -14.91 -7.95 -18.50
CA ASN A 103 -15.69 -8.20 -19.72
C ASN A 103 -16.14 -6.90 -20.40
N GLU A 104 -16.40 -5.84 -19.64
CA GLU A 104 -16.64 -4.51 -20.20
C GLU A 104 -15.38 -3.91 -20.82
N ARG A 105 -14.21 -4.05 -20.18
CA ARG A 105 -12.95 -3.46 -20.69
C ARG A 105 -12.40 -4.18 -21.91
N VAL A 106 -12.43 -5.51 -21.94
CA VAL A 106 -11.84 -6.30 -23.03
C VAL A 106 -12.55 -6.09 -24.37
N ASN A 107 -13.82 -5.65 -24.34
CA ASN A 107 -14.64 -5.38 -25.52
C ASN A 107 -14.74 -3.88 -25.86
N ALA A 108 -14.03 -3.01 -25.14
CA ALA A 108 -14.06 -1.56 -25.31
C ALA A 108 -12.71 -1.03 -25.79
N GLU A 109 -12.67 0.23 -26.22
CA GLU A 109 -11.41 0.90 -26.51
C GLU A 109 -10.52 1.04 -25.25
N PRO A 110 -9.19 0.96 -25.37
CA PRO A 110 -8.28 1.17 -24.26
C PRO A 110 -8.50 2.51 -23.57
N ARG A 111 -8.76 2.47 -22.26
CA ARG A 111 -8.86 3.66 -21.39
C ARG A 111 -7.86 3.58 -20.23
N PRO A 112 -7.58 4.69 -19.53
CA PRO A 112 -6.77 4.66 -18.31
C PRO A 112 -7.35 3.70 -17.24
N GLY A 113 -6.48 3.16 -16.39
CA GLY A 113 -6.85 2.31 -15.26
C GLY A 113 -6.34 0.87 -15.37
N LEU A 114 -6.04 0.27 -14.22
CA LEU A 114 -5.37 -1.03 -14.09
C LEU A 114 -6.14 -2.15 -14.80
N ILE A 115 -7.47 -2.18 -14.70
CA ILE A 115 -8.28 -3.23 -15.35
C ILE A 115 -8.17 -3.15 -16.88
N SER A 116 -8.22 -1.94 -17.43
CA SER A 116 -8.06 -1.73 -18.87
C SER A 116 -6.66 -2.10 -19.35
N MET A 117 -5.61 -1.74 -18.59
CA MET A 117 -4.23 -2.13 -18.91
C MET A 117 -4.04 -3.65 -18.92
N LEU A 118 -4.64 -4.36 -17.96
CA LEU A 118 -4.57 -5.82 -17.90
C LEU A 118 -5.40 -6.46 -19.03
N ALA A 119 -6.62 -5.97 -19.30
CA ALA A 119 -7.51 -6.50 -20.34
C ALA A 119 -6.91 -6.41 -21.76
N HIS A 120 -6.14 -5.36 -22.03
CA HIS A 120 -5.51 -5.12 -23.34
C HIS A 120 -4.09 -5.67 -23.46
N SER A 121 -3.57 -6.32 -22.42
CA SER A 121 -2.24 -6.94 -22.43
C SER A 121 -2.31 -8.39 -22.93
N GLU A 122 -1.54 -8.72 -23.97
CA GLU A 122 -1.43 -10.10 -24.48
C GLU A 122 -1.05 -11.11 -23.40
N ALA A 123 -0.14 -10.73 -22.49
CA ALA A 123 0.29 -11.58 -21.38
C ALA A 123 -0.81 -11.92 -20.35
N PHE A 124 -1.90 -11.14 -20.32
CA PHE A 124 -2.98 -11.28 -19.33
C PHE A 124 -4.32 -11.65 -19.97
N ARG A 125 -4.46 -11.56 -21.30
CA ARG A 125 -5.70 -11.86 -22.03
C ARG A 125 -6.23 -13.28 -21.79
N ASN A 126 -5.32 -14.25 -21.57
CA ASN A 126 -5.65 -15.66 -21.32
C ASN A 126 -5.38 -16.10 -19.87
N MET A 127 -5.33 -15.15 -18.92
CA MET A 127 -5.03 -15.45 -17.52
C MET A 127 -6.14 -16.33 -16.89
N PRO A 128 -5.77 -17.43 -16.20
CA PRO A 128 -6.75 -18.23 -15.47
C PRO A 128 -7.50 -17.39 -14.42
N PRO A 129 -8.81 -17.65 -14.17
CA PRO A 129 -9.61 -16.84 -13.25
C PRO A 129 -9.01 -16.71 -11.83
N GLN A 130 -8.34 -17.76 -11.33
CA GLN A 130 -7.69 -17.73 -10.02
C GLN A 130 -6.46 -16.81 -9.99
N GLU A 131 -5.65 -16.78 -11.05
CA GLU A 131 -4.50 -15.88 -11.15
C GLU A 131 -4.95 -14.43 -11.31
N PHE A 132 -6.05 -14.21 -12.04
CA PHE A 132 -6.66 -12.90 -12.17
C PHE A 132 -7.14 -12.39 -10.81
N LEU A 133 -7.88 -13.20 -10.05
CA LEU A 133 -8.31 -12.85 -8.70
C LEU A 133 -7.11 -12.55 -7.78
N GLY A 134 -6.08 -13.40 -7.80
CA GLY A 134 -4.86 -13.16 -7.01
C GLY A 134 -4.16 -11.84 -7.37
N THR A 135 -4.12 -11.50 -8.67
CA THR A 135 -3.57 -10.23 -9.16
C THR A 135 -4.40 -9.04 -8.69
N LEU A 136 -5.73 -9.14 -8.75
CA LEU A 136 -6.62 -8.08 -8.28
C LEU A 136 -6.47 -7.84 -6.78
N ILE A 137 -6.48 -8.90 -5.97
CA ILE A 137 -6.30 -8.79 -4.52
C ILE A 137 -4.95 -8.17 -4.18
N LEU A 138 -3.87 -8.56 -4.87
CA LEU A 138 -2.56 -7.93 -4.72
C LEU A 138 -2.60 -6.43 -4.99
N LEU A 139 -3.27 -6.00 -6.07
CA LEU A 139 -3.36 -4.60 -6.47
C LEU A 139 -4.29 -3.79 -5.55
N ILE A 140 -5.39 -4.40 -5.09
CA ILE A 140 -6.32 -3.79 -4.13
C ILE A 140 -5.58 -3.55 -2.82
N VAL A 141 -5.09 -4.61 -2.17
CA VAL A 141 -4.41 -4.52 -0.86
C VAL A 141 -3.17 -3.64 -0.95
N GLY A 142 -2.29 -3.90 -1.92
CA GLY A 142 -1.05 -3.16 -2.11
C GLY A 142 -1.27 -1.69 -2.46
N GLY A 143 -2.37 -1.36 -3.14
CA GLY A 143 -2.68 0.00 -3.59
C GLY A 143 -3.33 0.90 -2.55
N ASN A 144 -3.71 0.38 -1.37
CA ASN A 144 -4.36 1.20 -0.34
C ASN A 144 -3.81 0.99 1.08
N ASP A 145 -3.65 -0.26 1.53
CA ASP A 145 -3.51 -0.55 2.97
C ASP A 145 -2.18 -0.02 3.53
N THR A 146 -1.10 -0.14 2.76
CA THR A 146 0.22 0.36 3.16
C THR A 146 0.29 1.89 3.24
N THR A 147 -0.34 2.59 2.31
CA THR A 147 -0.47 4.06 2.33
C THR A 147 -1.38 4.51 3.47
N ARG A 148 -2.49 3.80 3.71
CA ARG A 148 -3.43 4.05 4.81
C ARG A 148 -2.71 4.01 6.16
N ASN A 149 -1.92 2.95 6.38
CA ASN A 149 -1.10 2.80 7.58
C ASN A 149 -0.02 3.89 7.69
N SER A 150 0.59 4.32 6.58
CA SER A 150 1.56 5.42 6.57
C SER A 150 0.93 6.76 6.96
N MET A 151 -0.29 7.05 6.49
CA MET A 151 -1.02 8.28 6.83
C MET A 151 -1.43 8.30 8.32
N THR A 152 -1.95 7.18 8.82
CA THR A 152 -2.30 7.03 10.24
C THR A 152 -1.06 7.11 11.13
N GLY A 153 0.00 6.39 10.76
CA GLY A 153 1.28 6.39 11.46
C GLY A 153 1.95 7.74 11.48
N GLY A 154 1.87 8.48 10.37
CA GLY A 154 2.41 9.84 10.24
C GLY A 154 1.76 10.83 11.22
N LEU A 155 0.43 10.79 11.35
CA LEU A 155 -0.26 11.61 12.34
C LEU A 155 0.17 11.24 13.76
N LEU A 156 0.15 9.94 14.08
CA LEU A 156 0.56 9.44 15.39
C LEU A 156 2.00 9.86 15.72
N ALA A 157 2.90 9.77 14.76
CA ALA A 157 4.30 10.16 14.92
C ALA A 157 4.41 11.66 15.20
N LEU A 158 3.78 12.52 14.40
CA LEU A 158 3.83 13.96 14.62
C LEU A 158 3.17 14.41 15.94
N ASN A 159 2.17 13.66 16.42
CA ASN A 159 1.59 13.88 17.74
C ASN A 159 2.49 13.41 18.89
N THR A 160 3.19 12.28 18.71
CA THR A 160 4.17 11.74 19.68
C THR A 160 5.43 12.63 19.76
N TYR A 161 5.82 13.24 18.64
CA TYR A 161 7.01 14.08 18.47
C TYR A 161 6.65 15.54 18.14
N PRO A 162 6.04 16.29 19.07
CA PRO A 162 5.52 17.63 18.80
C PRO A 162 6.61 18.66 18.46
N GLU A 163 7.87 18.44 18.84
CA GLU A 163 9.01 19.23 18.40
C GLU A 163 9.32 19.03 16.91
N GLN A 164 9.21 17.80 16.39
CA GLN A 164 9.34 17.53 14.98
C GLN A 164 8.19 18.20 14.20
N TYR A 165 6.96 18.13 14.71
CA TYR A 165 5.83 18.85 14.11
C TYR A 165 6.06 20.37 14.08
N ARG A 166 6.50 20.99 15.19
CA ARG A 166 6.85 22.41 15.21
C ARG A 166 7.96 22.76 14.21
N LYS A 167 8.96 21.89 14.06
CA LYS A 167 10.04 22.04 13.08
C LYS A 167 9.52 22.00 11.64
N LEU A 168 8.58 21.09 11.34
CA LEU A 168 7.89 21.03 10.05
C LEU A 168 7.10 22.31 9.77
N CYS A 169 6.34 22.82 10.75
CA CYS A 169 5.59 24.07 10.61
C CYS A 169 6.50 25.27 10.36
N ALA A 170 7.68 25.30 10.98
CA ALA A 170 8.68 26.35 10.75
C ALA A 170 9.38 26.25 9.39
N ASN A 171 9.49 25.05 8.82
CA ASN A 171 10.09 24.82 7.51
C ASN A 171 9.36 23.70 6.73
N PRO A 172 8.31 24.05 5.96
CA PRO A 172 7.53 23.07 5.19
C PRO A 172 8.33 22.30 4.13
N ASN A 173 9.51 22.80 3.70
CA ASN A 173 10.37 22.08 2.76
C ASN A 173 10.89 20.75 3.34
N LEU A 174 10.83 20.56 4.67
CA LEU A 174 11.17 19.29 5.31
C LEU A 174 10.22 18.15 4.93
N VAL A 175 9.08 18.42 4.29
CA VAL A 175 8.17 17.38 3.80
C VAL A 175 8.87 16.33 2.92
N GLU A 176 9.88 16.74 2.13
CA GLU A 176 10.62 15.82 1.25
C GLU A 176 11.45 14.76 1.99
N SER A 177 11.83 15.06 3.23
CA SER A 177 12.57 14.18 4.14
C SER A 177 11.63 13.47 5.12
N LEU A 178 10.60 14.18 5.59
CA LEU A 178 9.55 13.65 6.45
C LEU A 178 8.86 12.44 5.84
N ILE A 179 8.46 12.48 4.56
CA ILE A 179 7.65 11.41 3.96
C ILE A 179 8.39 10.05 3.98
N PRO A 180 9.63 9.93 3.47
CA PRO A 180 10.40 8.69 3.64
C PRO A 180 10.65 8.32 5.11
N GLU A 181 10.86 9.30 5.99
CA GLU A 181 11.06 9.04 7.43
C GLU A 181 9.82 8.48 8.12
N ILE A 182 8.61 8.99 7.82
CA ILE A 182 7.35 8.42 8.30
C ILE A 182 7.23 6.97 7.84
N ILE A 183 7.55 6.70 6.58
CA ILE A 183 7.45 5.35 6.00
C ILE A 183 8.47 4.39 6.65
N ARG A 184 9.67 4.87 6.99
CA ARG A 184 10.66 4.11 7.79
C ARG A 184 10.16 3.89 9.22
N TRP A 185 9.71 4.95 9.89
CA TRP A 185 9.26 4.88 11.27
C TRP A 185 8.04 3.96 11.40
N GLN A 186 7.00 4.17 10.59
CA GLN A 186 5.78 3.35 10.63
C GLN A 186 6.04 1.90 10.19
N THR A 187 6.91 1.67 9.20
CA THR A 187 7.13 0.38 8.54
C THR A 187 5.81 -0.38 8.24
N PRO A 188 4.98 0.12 7.29
CA PRO A 188 3.64 -0.43 7.05
C PRO A 188 3.60 -1.94 6.74
N VAL A 189 4.67 -2.45 6.14
CA VAL A 189 4.89 -3.89 5.96
C VAL A 189 5.99 -4.33 6.91
N MET A 190 5.62 -4.98 8.02
CA MET A 190 6.56 -5.40 9.06
C MET A 190 7.53 -6.48 8.58
N SER A 191 7.09 -7.38 7.70
CA SER A 191 7.94 -8.44 7.17
C SER A 191 7.45 -9.00 5.83
N MET A 192 8.39 -9.65 5.13
CA MET A 192 8.10 -10.46 3.94
C MET A 192 8.85 -11.78 4.03
N ARG A 193 8.23 -12.85 3.55
CA ARG A 193 8.75 -14.22 3.66
C ARG A 193 9.27 -14.77 2.32
N ARG A 194 10.29 -15.61 2.38
CA ARG A 194 10.88 -16.41 1.29
C ARG A 194 10.93 -17.90 1.67
N THR A 195 11.10 -18.77 0.69
CA THR A 195 11.27 -20.22 0.89
C THR A 195 12.60 -20.60 0.26
N ALA A 196 13.47 -21.26 1.02
CA ALA A 196 14.73 -21.75 0.49
C ALA A 196 14.50 -22.83 -0.59
N LEU A 197 15.08 -22.65 -1.77
CA LEU A 197 14.98 -23.63 -2.86
C LEU A 197 16.01 -24.77 -2.74
N GLU A 198 17.07 -24.51 -2.00
CA GLU A 198 18.18 -25.41 -1.70
C GLU A 198 18.76 -25.08 -0.31
N ASP A 199 19.61 -25.96 0.21
CA ASP A 199 20.36 -25.70 1.44
C ASP A 199 21.35 -24.54 1.18
N ALA A 200 21.36 -23.53 2.06
CA ALA A 200 22.23 -22.36 1.92
C ALA A 200 22.71 -21.85 3.28
N GLU A 201 23.88 -21.20 3.32
CA GLU A 201 24.38 -20.54 4.52
C GLU A 201 24.05 -19.05 4.50
N LEU A 202 23.49 -18.54 5.61
CA LEU A 202 23.21 -17.11 5.82
C LEU A 202 23.55 -16.73 7.26
N GLY A 203 24.40 -15.72 7.45
CA GLY A 203 24.79 -15.25 8.79
C GLY A 203 25.41 -16.36 9.67
N GLY A 204 26.18 -17.26 9.06
CA GLY A 204 26.80 -18.40 9.77
C GLY A 204 25.82 -19.51 10.18
N LYS A 205 24.59 -19.51 9.65
CA LYS A 205 23.57 -20.54 9.89
C LYS A 205 23.19 -21.24 8.60
N ILE A 206 23.07 -22.56 8.66
CA ILE A 206 22.56 -23.37 7.55
C ILE A 206 21.03 -23.29 7.57
N ILE A 207 20.46 -22.82 6.46
CA ILE A 207 19.03 -22.86 6.16
C ILE A 207 18.80 -24.02 5.22
N ARG A 208 17.86 -24.90 5.55
CA ARG A 208 17.56 -26.08 4.76
C ARG A 208 16.56 -25.77 3.64
N LYS A 209 16.66 -26.53 2.55
CA LYS A 209 15.67 -26.53 1.47
C LYS A 209 14.26 -26.66 2.03
N GLY A 210 13.37 -25.78 1.60
CA GLY A 210 11.96 -25.74 2.01
C GLY A 210 11.70 -24.91 3.28
N GLU A 211 12.73 -24.52 4.02
CA GLU A 211 12.55 -23.65 5.20
C GLU A 211 12.08 -22.25 4.80
N LYS A 212 11.29 -21.66 5.70
CA LYS A 212 10.77 -20.29 5.55
C LYS A 212 11.77 -19.31 6.16
N LEU A 213 12.19 -18.34 5.37
CA LEU A 213 12.94 -17.18 5.88
C LEU A 213 12.02 -15.98 5.94
N VAL A 214 11.99 -15.28 7.07
CA VAL A 214 11.21 -14.05 7.25
C VAL A 214 12.18 -12.88 7.36
N MET A 215 12.07 -11.93 6.45
CA MET A 215 12.80 -10.67 6.51
C MET A 215 11.97 -9.68 7.31
N TRP A 216 12.37 -9.42 8.55
CA TRP A 216 11.71 -8.46 9.44
C TRP A 216 12.14 -7.02 9.11
N TYR A 217 11.49 -6.41 8.13
CA TYR A 217 11.74 -5.01 7.76
C TYR A 217 11.60 -4.05 8.94
N TYR A 218 10.67 -4.33 9.87
CA TYR A 218 10.53 -3.56 11.10
C TYR A 218 11.84 -3.54 11.90
N SER A 219 12.45 -4.71 12.12
CA SER A 219 13.74 -4.82 12.81
C SER A 219 14.85 -4.12 12.04
N GLY A 220 14.95 -4.30 10.72
CA GLY A 220 16.01 -3.65 9.93
C GLY A 220 15.85 -2.12 9.83
N ASN A 221 14.63 -1.59 9.91
CA ASN A 221 14.38 -0.14 10.00
C ASN A 221 14.70 0.44 11.40
N ARG A 222 15.05 -0.43 12.36
CA ARG A 222 15.48 -0.11 13.73
C ARG A 222 16.93 -0.51 14.01
N ASP A 223 17.67 -0.89 12.99
CA ASP A 223 19.07 -1.29 13.13
C ASP A 223 19.98 -0.06 13.32
N GLU A 224 20.45 0.14 14.55
CA GLU A 224 21.30 1.28 14.93
C GLU A 224 22.72 1.20 14.36
N GLU A 225 23.16 0.05 13.84
CA GLU A 225 24.43 -0.04 13.11
C GLU A 225 24.37 0.73 11.77
N VAL A 226 23.17 0.96 11.25
CA VAL A 226 22.92 1.62 9.95
C VAL A 226 22.17 2.95 10.10
N ILE A 227 21.25 3.03 11.06
CA ILE A 227 20.31 4.15 11.24
C ILE A 227 20.45 4.69 12.67
N GLU A 228 21.16 5.80 12.84
CA GLU A 228 21.36 6.42 14.17
C GLU A 228 20.01 6.84 14.81
N ASN A 229 19.82 6.61 16.11
CA ASN A 229 18.55 6.89 16.82
C ASN A 229 17.35 6.29 16.07
N ALA A 230 17.40 4.98 15.78
CA ALA A 230 16.49 4.36 14.84
C ALA A 230 15.04 4.31 15.33
N GLU A 231 14.80 4.30 16.64
CA GLU A 231 13.45 4.32 17.22
C GLU A 231 12.76 5.68 17.09
N GLU A 232 13.54 6.76 17.00
CA GLU A 232 13.02 8.12 17.00
C GLU A 232 12.55 8.58 15.61
N LEU A 233 11.54 9.45 15.59
CA LEU A 233 11.17 10.20 14.39
C LEU A 233 12.10 11.41 14.24
N VAL A 234 12.91 11.42 13.19
CA VAL A 234 13.82 12.54 12.90
C VAL A 234 13.55 13.06 11.49
N ILE A 235 12.76 14.15 11.37
CA ILE A 235 12.19 14.54 10.08
C ILE A 235 13.21 15.10 9.10
N ASP A 236 14.37 15.52 9.59
CA ASP A 236 15.53 15.97 8.82
C ASP A 236 16.68 14.95 8.83
N ARG A 237 16.37 13.68 9.06
CA ARG A 237 17.34 12.58 9.01
C ARG A 237 18.12 12.61 7.69
N PRO A 238 19.47 12.51 7.72
CA PRO A 238 20.24 12.38 6.50
C PRO A 238 19.91 11.06 5.78
N ARG A 239 19.80 11.11 4.45
CA ARG A 239 19.48 9.94 3.61
C ARG A 239 18.17 9.23 4.04
N PRO A 240 17.04 9.94 4.18
CA PRO A 240 15.81 9.40 4.77
C PRO A 240 15.16 8.29 3.90
N ARG A 241 15.63 8.12 2.65
CA ARG A 241 15.20 7.07 1.70
C ARG A 241 15.98 5.76 1.86
N GLN A 242 16.98 5.69 2.73
CA GLN A 242 17.74 4.48 3.04
C GLN A 242 17.01 3.67 4.12
N HIS A 243 15.93 2.99 3.74
CA HIS A 243 15.12 2.13 4.61
C HIS A 243 14.54 0.94 3.83
N LEU A 244 13.99 -0.05 4.55
CA LEU A 244 13.53 -1.33 4.00
C LEU A 244 12.01 -1.40 3.74
N SER A 245 11.24 -0.36 4.06
CA SER A 245 9.77 -0.40 4.02
C SER A 245 9.18 -0.68 2.63
N PHE A 246 9.95 -0.44 1.56
CA PHE A 246 9.55 -0.76 0.17
C PHE A 246 10.20 -2.05 -0.36
N GLY A 247 10.91 -2.79 0.48
CA GLY A 247 11.76 -3.91 0.09
C GLY A 247 12.93 -3.50 -0.78
N PHE A 248 13.58 -4.49 -1.39
CA PHE A 248 14.74 -4.30 -2.25
C PHE A 248 14.76 -5.34 -3.38
N GLY A 249 15.49 -5.03 -4.46
CA GLY A 249 15.62 -5.92 -5.63
C GLY A 249 14.39 -5.92 -6.55
N ILE A 250 14.16 -7.03 -7.24
CA ILE A 250 13.15 -7.15 -8.31
C ILE A 250 11.70 -6.99 -7.83
N HIS A 251 11.45 -7.15 -6.52
CA HIS A 251 10.14 -6.97 -5.89
C HIS A 251 10.04 -5.66 -5.09
N ARG A 252 10.99 -4.72 -5.29
CA ARG A 252 10.87 -3.38 -4.70
C ARG A 252 9.54 -2.75 -5.14
N CYS A 253 8.84 -2.14 -4.19
CA CYS A 253 7.48 -1.64 -4.38
C CYS A 253 7.36 -0.78 -5.66
N MET A 254 6.43 -1.17 -6.54
CA MET A 254 6.16 -0.46 -7.78
C MET A 254 5.50 0.91 -7.52
N GLY A 255 4.56 0.98 -6.57
CA GLY A 255 3.83 2.20 -6.18
C GLY A 255 4.52 3.05 -5.10
N ASN A 256 5.85 3.09 -5.06
CA ASN A 256 6.59 3.87 -4.04
C ASN A 256 6.65 5.38 -4.31
N ARG A 257 6.11 5.84 -5.44
CA ARG A 257 6.20 7.22 -5.93
C ARG A 257 4.85 7.89 -5.89
#